data_AF-A0A9W6UUM9-F1
#
_entry.id   AF-A0A9W6UUM9-F1
#
_cell.length_a   1.000
_cell.length_b   1.000
_cell.length_c   1.000
_cell.angle_alpha   90.00
_cell.angle_beta   90.00
_cell.angle_gamma   90.00
#
_symmetry.space_group_name_H-M   'P 1'
#
loop_
_entity.id
_entity.type
_entity.pdbx_description
1 polymer ?
#
loop_
_entity_poly.entity_id
_entity_poly.type
_entity_poly.pdbx_seq_one_letter_code
_entity_poly.pdbx_strand_id
1 'polypeptide(L)'
;MVRQIDFTQKPPSARQLRQQVIELLEQSACGREEQLAEALSRLLLLRFVYGPDYGLRGEELRAFKKRVADGVQSGNNPVNLENYLGEAASWAAEGRYDGYAPAVLARSSFQILLEDFGEWDLMNEQRREDLAYIDEDLREAAEDAPPVETRFVPPNLPATHWWWKAPKRTDMSERERRLRLRGRDLYMIETYGSDRACRPLGEADRP
;
A
#
# COMPACT_ATOMS: atom_id res chain seq x y z
N MET A 1 -2.41 6.80 -6.40
CA MET A 1 -1.13 6.99 -5.68
C MET A 1 -1.41 7.01 -4.18
N VAL A 2 -0.97 5.98 -3.45
CA VAL A 2 -1.14 5.88 -2.00
C VAL A 2 -0.22 6.87 -1.30
N ARG A 3 -0.77 7.69 -0.40
CA ARG A 3 0.04 8.63 0.38
C ARG A 3 0.69 7.90 1.56
N GLN A 4 1.99 8.10 1.74
CA GLN A 4 2.67 7.64 2.95
C GLN A 4 2.10 8.32 4.19
N ILE A 5 2.02 7.58 5.29
CA ILE A 5 1.49 8.05 6.58
C ILE A 5 2.67 8.50 7.44
N ASP A 6 2.72 9.79 7.77
CA ASP A 6 3.68 10.31 8.76
C ASP A 6 3.13 10.08 10.17
N PHE A 7 3.69 9.09 10.88
CA PHE A 7 3.29 8.72 12.23
C PHE A 7 3.83 9.66 13.32
N THR A 8 4.68 10.63 12.96
CA THR A 8 5.18 11.65 13.90
C THR A 8 4.22 12.83 14.05
N GLN A 9 3.31 13.01 13.09
CA GLN A 9 2.28 14.03 13.16
C GLN A 9 1.18 13.64 14.13
N LYS A 10 0.59 14.63 14.79
CA LYS A 10 -0.56 14.41 15.67
C LYS A 10 -1.71 13.82 14.83
N PRO A 11 -2.13 12.58 15.10
CA PRO A 11 -3.17 11.95 14.31
C PRO A 11 -4.53 12.61 14.59
N PRO A 12 -5.47 12.57 13.64
CA PRO A 12 -6.86 12.89 13.92
C PRO A 12 -7.41 11.99 15.04
N SER A 13 -8.48 12.42 15.70
CA SER A 13 -9.10 11.60 16.76
C SER A 13 -9.59 10.26 16.21
N ALA A 14 -9.62 9.22 17.05
CA ALA A 14 -10.13 7.90 16.66
C ALA A 14 -11.54 7.98 16.06
N ARG A 15 -12.41 8.84 16.62
CA ARG A 15 -13.75 9.09 16.10
C ARG A 15 -13.73 9.64 14.67
N GLN A 16 -12.88 10.63 14.39
CA GLN A 16 -12.76 11.21 13.05
C GLN A 16 -12.24 10.19 12.04
N LEU A 17 -11.22 9.42 12.41
CA LEU A 17 -10.67 8.38 11.54
C LEU A 17 -11.70 7.29 11.24
N ARG A 18 -12.46 6.81 12.23
CA ARG A 18 -13.55 5.85 12.00
C ARG A 18 -14.59 6.37 11.01
N GLN A 19 -14.97 7.63 11.16
CA GLN A 19 -15.92 8.27 10.24
C GLN A 19 -15.34 8.35 8.82
N GLN A 20 -14.09 8.79 8.68
CA GLN A 20 -13.40 8.87 7.40
C GLN A 20 -13.29 7.51 6.71
N VAL A 21 -12.96 6.43 7.45
CA VAL A 21 -12.91 5.07 6.88
C VAL A 21 -14.23 4.71 6.20
N ILE A 22 -15.36 4.93 6.89
CA ILE A 22 -16.68 4.62 6.33
C ILE A 22 -17.01 5.50 5.11
N GLU A 23 -16.80 6.81 5.21
CA GLU A 23 -17.07 7.74 4.11
C GLU A 23 -16.23 7.44 2.86
N LEU A 24 -14.97 7.06 3.04
CA LEU A 24 -14.07 6.71 1.94
C LEU A 24 -14.49 5.39 1.27
N LEU A 25 -14.91 4.39 2.06
CA LEU A 25 -15.45 3.14 1.52
C LEU A 25 -16.74 3.39 0.72
N GLU A 26 -17.65 4.24 1.21
CA GLU A 26 -18.87 4.62 0.51
C GLU A 26 -18.56 5.36 -0.81
N GLN A 27 -17.60 6.29 -0.79
CA GLN A 27 -17.16 7.00 -1.99
C GLN A 27 -16.52 6.06 -3.03
N SER A 28 -15.71 5.11 -2.57
CA SER A 28 -15.06 4.14 -3.45
C SER A 28 -16.06 3.17 -4.06
N ALA A 29 -17.05 2.72 -3.28
CA ALA A 29 -18.15 1.88 -3.77
C ALA A 29 -18.93 2.55 -4.90
N CYS A 30 -19.02 3.89 -4.88
CA CYS A 30 -19.68 4.73 -5.89
C CYS A 30 -18.78 5.15 -7.07
N GLY A 31 -17.56 4.59 -7.21
CA GLY A 31 -16.71 4.78 -8.39
C GLY A 31 -15.50 5.70 -8.21
N ARG A 32 -15.18 6.14 -6.99
CA ARG A 32 -13.91 6.81 -6.69
C ARG A 32 -12.87 5.80 -6.23
N GLU A 33 -12.31 5.04 -7.17
CA GLU A 33 -11.45 3.88 -6.90
C GLU A 33 -10.30 4.18 -5.92
N GLU A 34 -9.69 5.37 -6.01
CA GLU A 34 -8.55 5.77 -5.20
C GLU A 34 -8.87 5.86 -3.69
N GLN A 35 -10.16 5.99 -3.35
CA GLN A 35 -10.59 6.13 -1.97
C GLN A 35 -10.53 4.82 -1.18
N LEU A 36 -10.49 3.65 -1.84
CA LEU A 36 -10.33 2.37 -1.13
C LEU A 36 -8.97 2.32 -0.42
N ALA A 37 -7.89 2.58 -1.16
CA ALA A 37 -6.55 2.56 -0.60
C ALA A 37 -6.37 3.60 0.52
N GLU A 38 -7.00 4.77 0.37
CA GLU A 38 -7.04 5.79 1.42
C GLU A 38 -7.84 5.30 2.65
N ALA A 39 -9.00 4.66 2.46
CA ALA A 39 -9.78 4.09 3.55
C ALA A 39 -8.97 3.06 4.36
N LEU A 40 -8.29 2.15 3.67
CA LEU A 40 -7.42 1.15 4.28
C LEU A 40 -6.22 1.78 4.99
N SER A 41 -5.64 2.86 4.44
CA SER A 41 -4.59 3.64 5.09
C SER A 41 -5.09 4.30 6.38
N ARG A 42 -6.33 4.81 6.41
CA ARG A 42 -6.95 5.36 7.63
C ARG A 42 -7.24 4.28 8.66
N LEU A 43 -7.66 3.09 8.21
CA LEU A 43 -7.86 1.93 9.07
C LEU A 43 -6.54 1.46 9.70
N LEU A 44 -5.46 1.43 8.91
CA LEU A 44 -4.10 1.14 9.37
C LEU A 44 -3.64 2.14 10.44
N LEU A 45 -3.81 3.44 10.20
CA LEU A 45 -3.49 4.48 11.18
C LEU A 45 -4.30 4.28 12.47
N LEU A 46 -5.59 3.98 12.35
CA LEU A 46 -6.46 3.72 13.49
C LEU A 46 -5.95 2.51 14.30
N ARG A 47 -5.57 1.44 13.62
CA ARG A 47 -5.06 0.20 14.23
C ARG A 47 -3.75 0.38 14.99
N PHE A 48 -2.80 1.11 14.42
CA PHE A 48 -1.47 1.29 15.02
C PHE A 48 -1.43 2.38 16.11
N VAL A 49 -2.26 3.42 15.99
CA VAL A 49 -2.30 4.50 16.98
C VAL A 49 -3.22 4.16 18.15
N TYR A 50 -4.39 3.59 17.88
CA TYR A 50 -5.43 3.38 18.89
C TYR A 50 -5.60 1.91 19.30
N GLY A 51 -4.92 0.98 18.63
CA GLY A 51 -4.93 -0.44 18.97
C GLY A 51 -5.96 -1.28 18.19
N PRO A 52 -6.01 -2.60 18.44
CA PRO A 52 -6.91 -3.56 17.77
C PRO A 52 -8.40 -3.32 18.01
N ASP A 53 -8.72 -2.58 19.06
CA ASP A 53 -10.09 -2.22 19.40
C ASP A 53 -10.53 -0.91 18.73
N TYR A 54 -9.64 -0.26 17.97
CA TYR A 54 -9.91 0.98 17.26
C TYR A 54 -10.48 2.10 18.17
N GLY A 55 -10.18 2.05 19.48
CA GLY A 55 -10.75 2.94 20.49
C GLY A 55 -12.26 2.75 20.71
N LEU A 56 -12.77 1.52 20.56
CA LEU A 56 -14.16 1.10 20.79
C LEU A 56 -14.19 -0.15 21.70
N ARG A 57 -15.37 -0.54 22.19
CA ARG A 57 -15.55 -1.74 23.03
C ARG A 57 -16.83 -2.50 22.71
N GLY A 58 -16.84 -3.80 23.00
CA GLY A 58 -18.04 -4.65 22.94
C GLY A 58 -18.79 -4.55 21.62
N GLU A 59 -20.11 -4.30 21.69
CA GLU A 59 -21.00 -4.18 20.54
C GLU A 59 -20.62 -3.03 19.59
N GLU A 60 -20.07 -1.91 20.09
CA GLU A 60 -19.66 -0.80 19.23
C GLU A 60 -18.49 -1.20 18.33
N LEU A 61 -17.52 -1.95 18.87
CA LEU A 61 -16.40 -2.48 18.11
C LEU A 61 -16.90 -3.46 17.03
N ARG A 62 -17.79 -4.38 17.41
CA ARG A 62 -18.35 -5.36 16.47
C ARG A 62 -19.14 -4.68 15.35
N ALA A 63 -19.98 -3.70 15.70
CA ALA A 63 -20.76 -2.92 14.74
C ALA A 63 -19.86 -2.12 13.78
N PHE A 64 -18.81 -1.49 14.30
CA PHE A 64 -17.84 -0.78 13.45
C PHE A 64 -17.13 -1.74 12.49
N LYS A 65 -16.61 -2.87 12.98
CA LYS A 65 -15.92 -3.84 12.13
C LYS A 65 -16.85 -4.40 11.05
N LYS A 66 -18.09 -4.73 11.42
CA LYS A 66 -19.12 -5.15 10.46
C LYS A 66 -19.37 -4.09 9.39
N ARG A 67 -19.50 -2.81 9.75
CA ARG A 67 -19.70 -1.73 8.77
C ARG A 67 -18.52 -1.57 7.81
N VAL A 68 -17.29 -1.73 8.30
CA VAL A 68 -16.10 -1.73 7.44
C VAL A 68 -16.12 -2.93 6.49
N ALA A 69 -16.40 -4.14 6.98
CA ALA A 69 -16.49 -5.34 6.15
C ALA A 69 -17.59 -5.22 5.07
N ASP A 70 -18.79 -4.80 5.47
CA ASP A 70 -19.90 -4.53 4.55
C ASP A 70 -19.49 -3.48 3.50
N GLY A 71 -18.78 -2.42 3.93
CA GLY A 71 -18.26 -1.38 3.03
C GLY A 71 -17.26 -1.93 2.01
N VAL A 72 -16.28 -2.72 2.44
CA VAL A 72 -15.29 -3.37 1.55
C VAL A 72 -15.96 -4.31 0.55
N GLN A 73 -17.06 -4.96 0.92
CA GLN A 73 -17.80 -5.88 0.05
C GLN A 73 -18.83 -5.20 -0.87
N SER A 74 -19.05 -3.89 -0.73
CA SER A 74 -20.12 -3.15 -1.41
C SER A 74 -19.68 -2.48 -2.70
N GLY A 75 -20.60 -2.43 -3.69
CA GLY A 75 -20.42 -1.67 -4.93
C GLY A 75 -19.16 -2.09 -5.69
N ASN A 76 -18.34 -1.11 -6.07
CA ASN A 76 -17.08 -1.34 -6.79
C ASN A 76 -15.91 -1.78 -5.88
N ASN A 77 -16.07 -1.79 -4.56
CA ASN A 77 -14.95 -2.05 -3.64
C ASN A 77 -14.30 -3.42 -3.78
N PRO A 78 -15.02 -4.53 -4.07
CA PRO A 78 -14.38 -5.82 -4.35
C PRO A 78 -13.39 -5.74 -5.51
N VAL A 79 -13.74 -5.08 -6.61
CA VAL A 79 -12.85 -4.90 -7.76
C VAL A 79 -11.70 -3.95 -7.41
N ASN A 80 -11.99 -2.85 -6.73
CA ASN A 80 -10.95 -1.92 -6.28
C ASN A 80 -9.95 -2.60 -5.33
N LEU A 81 -10.40 -3.57 -4.53
CA LEU A 81 -9.54 -4.34 -3.63
C LEU A 81 -8.59 -5.26 -4.40
N GLU A 82 -9.07 -5.92 -5.45
CA GLU A 82 -8.21 -6.69 -6.37
C GLU A 82 -7.20 -5.79 -7.08
N ASN A 83 -7.64 -4.64 -7.58
CA ASN A 83 -6.74 -3.67 -8.21
C ASN A 83 -5.66 -3.21 -7.23
N TYR A 84 -6.03 -2.93 -5.98
CA TYR A 84 -5.08 -2.54 -4.95
C TYR A 84 -4.09 -3.65 -4.58
N LEU A 85 -4.52 -4.92 -4.62
CA LEU A 85 -3.64 -6.07 -4.45
C LEU A 85 -2.65 -6.20 -5.62
N GLY A 86 -3.11 -5.99 -6.86
CA GLY A 86 -2.25 -5.94 -8.05
C GLY A 86 -1.23 -4.80 -8.02
N GLU A 87 -1.63 -3.62 -7.52
CA GLU A 87 -0.70 -2.51 -7.26
C GLU A 87 0.34 -2.90 -6.20
N ALA A 88 -0.08 -3.56 -5.11
CA ALA A 88 0.82 -4.02 -4.06
C ALA A 88 1.88 -5.01 -4.59
N ALA A 89 1.47 -5.95 -5.45
CA ALA A 89 2.38 -6.88 -6.12
C ALA A 89 3.36 -6.14 -7.04
N SER A 90 2.87 -5.19 -7.84
CA SER A 90 3.73 -4.38 -8.71
C SER A 90 4.78 -3.59 -7.93
N TRP A 91 4.39 -2.98 -6.80
CA TRP A 91 5.32 -2.27 -5.93
C TRP A 91 6.32 -3.20 -5.24
N ALA A 92 5.90 -4.42 -4.86
CA ALA A 92 6.79 -5.39 -4.24
C ALA A 92 7.89 -5.84 -5.22
N ALA A 93 7.51 -6.13 -6.46
CA ALA A 93 8.45 -6.44 -7.54
C ALA A 93 9.43 -5.29 -7.82
N GLU A 94 8.97 -4.04 -7.69
CA GLU A 94 9.81 -2.83 -7.79
C GLU A 94 10.51 -2.46 -6.46
N GLY A 95 10.49 -3.34 -5.46
CA GLY A 95 10.92 -3.06 -4.10
C GLY A 95 12.38 -2.62 -3.97
N ARG A 96 13.26 -3.02 -4.88
CA ARG A 96 14.67 -2.54 -4.89
C ARG A 96 14.79 -1.04 -5.20
N TYR A 97 13.74 -0.41 -5.70
CA TYR A 97 13.66 1.01 -6.07
C TYR A 97 12.70 1.79 -5.13
N ASP A 98 11.68 2.43 -5.67
CA ASP A 98 10.68 3.23 -4.93
C ASP A 98 9.45 2.42 -4.50
N GLY A 99 9.36 1.14 -4.90
CA GLY A 99 8.23 0.27 -4.63
C GLY A 99 8.16 -0.27 -3.19
N TYR A 100 9.26 -0.34 -2.45
CA TYR A 100 9.27 -1.04 -1.16
C TYR A 100 8.30 -0.45 -0.13
N ALA A 101 8.37 0.87 0.07
CA ALA A 101 7.54 1.56 1.06
C ALA A 101 6.03 1.48 0.74
N PRO A 102 5.55 1.75 -0.49
CA PRO A 102 4.14 1.56 -0.80
C PRO A 102 3.70 0.09 -0.74
N ALA A 103 4.56 -0.88 -1.12
CA ALA A 103 4.26 -2.30 -0.96
C ALA A 103 4.08 -2.71 0.51
N VAL A 104 4.99 -2.30 1.38
CA VAL A 104 4.93 -2.47 2.84
C VAL A 104 3.64 -1.92 3.41
N LEU A 105 3.23 -0.71 2.98
CA LEU A 105 2.00 -0.07 3.44
C LEU A 105 0.77 -0.88 3.00
N ALA A 106 0.67 -1.26 1.72
CA ALA A 106 -0.43 -2.04 1.18
C ALA A 106 -0.50 -3.43 1.83
N ARG A 107 0.64 -4.11 1.96
CA ARG A 107 0.74 -5.42 2.60
C ARG A 107 0.26 -5.40 4.06
N SER A 108 0.52 -4.30 4.78
CA SER A 108 0.03 -4.09 6.14
C SER A 108 -1.49 -3.88 6.18
N SER A 109 -2.05 -3.16 5.21
CA SER A 109 -3.50 -3.01 5.07
C SER A 109 -4.19 -4.36 4.90
N PHE A 110 -3.66 -5.24 4.04
CA PHE A 110 -4.19 -6.60 3.87
C PHE A 110 -3.98 -7.47 5.11
N GLN A 111 -2.86 -7.31 5.83
CA GLN A 111 -2.63 -8.01 7.09
C GLN A 111 -3.69 -7.67 8.14
N ILE A 112 -4.12 -6.41 8.21
CA ILE A 112 -5.24 -6.01 9.08
C ILE A 112 -6.54 -6.67 8.68
N LEU A 113 -6.85 -6.76 7.39
CA LEU A 113 -8.06 -7.45 6.93
C LEU A 113 -8.04 -8.94 7.33
N LEU A 114 -6.88 -9.59 7.27
CA LEU A 114 -6.72 -10.97 7.75
C LEU A 114 -6.90 -11.11 9.26
N GLU A 115 -6.23 -10.25 10.04
CA GLU A 115 -6.17 -10.37 11.51
C GLU A 115 -7.46 -9.90 12.19
N ASP A 116 -7.99 -8.74 11.78
CA ASP A 116 -9.06 -8.06 12.50
C ASP A 116 -10.44 -8.35 11.90
N PHE A 117 -10.51 -8.81 10.65
CA PHE A 117 -11.74 -9.00 9.88
C PHE A 117 -11.96 -10.41 9.33
N GLY A 118 -11.22 -11.40 9.85
CA GLY A 118 -11.32 -12.80 9.39
C GLY A 118 -12.73 -13.42 9.47
N GLU A 119 -13.62 -12.93 10.35
CA GLU A 119 -15.00 -13.45 10.46
C GLU A 119 -15.90 -13.11 9.25
N TRP A 120 -15.52 -12.16 8.40
CA TRP A 120 -16.32 -11.72 7.24
C TRP A 120 -15.80 -12.20 5.88
N ASP A 121 -14.78 -13.08 5.87
CA ASP A 121 -14.20 -13.67 4.67
C ASP A 121 -13.81 -12.63 3.57
N LEU A 122 -13.15 -11.55 3.98
CA LEU A 122 -12.64 -10.53 3.05
C LEU A 122 -11.43 -11.03 2.22
N MET A 123 -10.86 -12.17 2.60
CA MET A 123 -9.59 -12.69 2.08
C MET A 123 -9.78 -14.15 1.67
N ASN A 124 -10.17 -14.35 0.41
CA ASN A 124 -10.28 -15.67 -0.20
C ASN A 124 -8.89 -16.33 -0.38
N GLU A 125 -8.87 -17.59 -0.82
CA GLU A 125 -7.62 -18.35 -0.98
C GLU A 125 -6.68 -17.69 -2.00
N GLN A 126 -7.19 -17.25 -3.16
CA GLN A 126 -6.38 -16.59 -4.18
C GLN A 126 -5.64 -15.36 -3.63
N ARG A 127 -6.34 -14.48 -2.89
CA ARG A 127 -5.71 -13.29 -2.29
C ARG A 127 -4.64 -13.68 -1.28
N ARG A 128 -4.79 -14.81 -0.56
CA ARG A 128 -3.78 -15.30 0.39
C ARG A 128 -2.54 -15.81 -0.34
N GLU A 129 -2.72 -16.50 -1.46
CA GLU A 129 -1.62 -16.90 -2.35
C GLU A 129 -0.89 -15.68 -2.91
N ASP A 130 -1.61 -14.68 -3.41
CA ASP A 130 -1.02 -13.44 -3.92
C ASP A 130 -0.24 -12.68 -2.85
N LEU A 131 -0.72 -12.65 -1.60
CA LEU A 131 0.02 -12.09 -0.48
C LEU A 131 1.30 -12.86 -0.15
N ALA A 132 1.32 -14.18 -0.37
CA ALA A 132 2.52 -14.98 -0.17
C ALA A 132 3.59 -14.64 -1.23
N TYR A 133 3.19 -14.44 -2.49
CA TYR A 133 4.08 -13.95 -3.55
C TYR A 133 4.62 -12.54 -3.22
N ILE A 134 3.76 -11.63 -2.75
CA ILE A 134 4.19 -10.30 -2.27
C ILE A 134 5.22 -10.44 -1.13
N ASP A 135 5.01 -11.36 -0.19
CA ASP A 135 5.96 -11.59 0.90
C ASP A 135 7.31 -12.13 0.40
N GLU A 136 7.33 -12.94 -0.66
CA GLU A 136 8.56 -13.40 -1.32
C GLU A 136 9.30 -12.25 -2.00
N ASP A 137 8.60 -11.45 -2.81
CA ASP A 137 9.17 -10.28 -3.49
C ASP A 137 9.74 -9.26 -2.49
N LEU A 138 9.03 -9.02 -1.38
CA LEU A 138 9.51 -8.14 -0.31
C LEU A 138 10.76 -8.70 0.38
N ARG A 139 10.88 -10.02 0.58
CA ARG A 139 12.10 -10.62 1.14
C ARG A 139 13.28 -10.42 0.20
N GLU A 140 13.09 -10.67 -1.09
CA GLU A 140 14.15 -10.48 -2.09
C GLU A 140 14.55 -9.00 -2.21
N ALA A 141 13.57 -8.10 -2.22
CA ALA A 141 13.81 -6.67 -2.28
C ALA A 141 14.52 -6.13 -1.03
N ALA A 142 14.25 -6.67 0.17
CA ALA A 142 14.79 -6.17 1.43
C ALA A 142 16.33 -6.22 1.54
N GLU A 143 16.99 -7.05 0.74
CA GLU A 143 18.47 -7.06 0.65
C GLU A 143 19.01 -5.71 0.15
N ASP A 144 18.32 -5.09 -0.81
CA ASP A 144 18.78 -3.91 -1.54
C ASP A 144 17.89 -2.68 -1.37
N ALA A 145 16.68 -2.84 -0.85
CA ALA A 145 15.71 -1.77 -0.73
C ALA A 145 16.25 -0.60 0.10
N PRO A 146 15.95 0.65 -0.29
CA PRO A 146 16.14 1.79 0.59
C PRO A 146 15.41 1.57 1.92
N PRO A 147 16.00 1.97 3.06
CA PRO A 147 15.33 1.85 4.33
C PRO A 147 14.06 2.71 4.33
N VAL A 148 12.99 2.21 4.95
CA VAL A 148 11.78 3.00 5.19
C VAL A 148 12.12 4.06 6.23
N GLU A 149 11.90 5.33 5.91
CA GLU A 149 12.22 6.42 6.84
C GLU A 149 11.44 6.26 8.14
N THR A 150 12.11 6.43 9.29
CA THR A 150 11.54 6.17 10.63
C THR A 150 10.21 6.87 10.88
N ARG A 151 9.99 8.07 10.33
CA ARG A 151 8.72 8.82 10.45
C ARG A 151 7.52 8.11 9.82
N PHE A 152 7.76 7.21 8.88
CA PHE A 152 6.74 6.41 8.20
C PHE A 152 6.55 5.03 8.83
N VAL A 153 7.38 4.65 9.79
CA VAL A 153 7.27 3.37 10.50
C VAL A 153 6.23 3.52 11.62
N PRO A 154 5.18 2.67 11.65
CA PRO A 154 4.17 2.75 12.70
C PRO A 154 4.74 2.50 14.11
N PRO A 155 4.22 3.17 15.15
CA PRO A 155 4.53 2.80 16.53
C PRO A 155 3.95 1.42 16.85
N ASN A 156 4.62 0.65 17.71
CA ASN A 156 4.15 -0.65 18.21
C ASN A 156 3.84 -1.70 17.13
N LEU A 157 4.69 -1.80 16.11
CA LEU A 157 4.58 -2.82 15.05
C LEU A 157 4.51 -4.25 15.62
N PRO A 158 3.43 -5.00 15.35
CA PRO A 158 3.36 -6.43 15.63
C PRO A 158 4.43 -7.21 14.86
N ALA A 159 4.85 -8.37 15.37
CA ALA A 159 5.81 -9.23 14.70
C ALA A 159 5.32 -9.74 13.32
N THR A 160 4.00 -9.83 13.12
CA THR A 160 3.39 -10.19 11.84
C THR A 160 3.71 -9.20 10.72
N HIS A 161 4.11 -7.97 11.06
CA HIS A 161 4.45 -6.89 10.13
C HIS A 161 5.97 -6.75 9.92
N TRP A 162 6.65 -7.88 9.75
CA TRP A 162 8.12 -7.97 9.70
C TRP A 162 8.75 -7.12 8.57
N TRP A 163 8.04 -6.93 7.47
CA TRP A 163 8.49 -6.21 6.27
C TRP A 163 8.93 -4.76 6.52
N TRP A 164 8.39 -4.09 7.54
CA TRP A 164 8.79 -2.73 7.94
C TRP A 164 10.25 -2.62 8.43
N LYS A 165 10.79 -3.71 8.98
CA LYS A 165 12.14 -3.77 9.56
C LYS A 165 13.10 -4.66 8.77
N ALA A 166 12.63 -5.24 7.67
CA ALA A 166 13.39 -6.17 6.87
C ALA A 166 14.54 -5.53 6.06
N PRO A 167 14.43 -4.29 5.53
CA PRO A 167 15.54 -3.69 4.77
C PRO A 167 16.85 -3.69 5.54
N LYS A 168 17.87 -4.36 5.00
CA LYS A 168 19.17 -4.52 5.68
C LYS A 168 20.06 -3.28 5.58
N ARG A 169 19.85 -2.46 4.55
CA ARG A 169 20.63 -1.25 4.32
C ARG A 169 20.11 -0.10 5.19
N THR A 170 20.70 0.07 6.37
CA THR A 170 20.29 1.13 7.31
C THR A 170 21.11 2.42 7.18
N ASP A 171 22.19 2.42 6.40
CA ASP A 171 23.19 3.49 6.28
C ASP A 171 23.20 4.19 4.90
N MET A 172 22.17 3.96 4.08
CA MET A 172 22.06 4.56 2.75
C MET A 172 21.94 6.08 2.85
N SER A 173 22.83 6.80 2.17
CA SER A 173 22.77 8.26 2.14
C SER A 173 21.54 8.76 1.39
N GLU A 174 21.00 9.94 1.77
CA GLU A 174 19.88 10.58 1.06
C GLU A 174 20.20 10.88 -0.42
N ARG A 175 21.49 11.02 -0.76
CA ARG A 175 21.93 11.16 -2.15
C ARG A 175 21.81 9.84 -2.91
N GLU A 176 22.29 8.75 -2.33
CA GLU A 176 22.20 7.41 -2.91
C GLU A 176 20.74 6.95 -3.06
N ARG A 177 19.92 7.20 -2.04
CA ARG A 177 18.47 6.99 -2.09
C ARG A 177 17.85 7.72 -3.27
N ARG A 178 18.06 9.03 -3.39
CA ARG A 178 17.55 9.82 -4.52
C ARG A 178 18.09 9.38 -5.87
N LEU A 179 19.31 8.85 -5.94
CA LEU A 179 19.90 8.32 -7.18
C LEU A 179 19.29 6.98 -7.57
N ARG A 180 18.90 6.11 -6.63
CA ARG A 180 18.17 4.87 -6.94
C ARG A 180 16.73 5.14 -7.34
N LEU A 181 16.06 6.06 -6.65
CA LEU A 181 14.73 6.55 -7.04
C LEU A 181 14.75 7.12 -8.47
N ARG A 182 15.79 7.90 -8.82
CA ARG A 182 16.01 8.39 -10.21
C ARG A 182 16.59 7.36 -11.17
N GLY A 183 17.30 6.35 -10.66
CA GLY A 183 17.98 5.32 -11.44
C GLY A 183 16.99 4.38 -12.11
N ARG A 184 15.80 4.21 -11.52
CA ARG A 184 14.64 3.61 -12.18
C ARG A 184 14.31 4.36 -13.48
N ASP A 185 14.24 5.69 -13.47
CA ASP A 185 13.95 6.47 -14.67
C ASP A 185 14.99 6.23 -15.78
N LEU A 186 16.29 6.17 -15.41
CA LEU A 186 17.37 5.91 -16.36
C LEU A 186 17.34 4.48 -16.91
N TYR A 187 17.17 3.47 -16.04
CA TYR A 187 17.06 2.07 -16.46
C TYR A 187 15.80 1.84 -17.32
N MET A 188 14.68 2.49 -17.01
CA MET A 188 13.46 2.41 -17.84
C MET A 188 13.62 3.12 -19.18
N ILE A 189 14.35 4.24 -19.26
CA ILE A 189 14.71 4.89 -20.52
C ILE A 189 15.68 4.02 -21.33
N GLU A 190 16.67 3.38 -20.71
CA GLU A 190 17.62 2.53 -21.43
C GLU A 190 17.00 1.20 -21.87
N THR A 191 16.10 0.63 -21.06
CA THR A 191 15.48 -0.69 -21.31
C THR A 191 14.23 -0.60 -22.19
N TYR A 192 13.46 0.51 -22.09
CA TYR A 192 12.18 0.67 -22.80
C TYR A 192 12.10 1.98 -23.61
N GLY A 193 13.05 2.89 -23.49
CA GLY A 193 13.10 4.16 -24.21
C GLY A 193 13.71 4.09 -25.61
N SER A 194 13.48 3.01 -26.36
CA SER A 194 13.83 2.96 -27.79
C SER A 194 12.65 2.88 -28.74
N ASP A 195 11.39 2.96 -28.28
CA ASP A 195 10.23 2.95 -29.18
C ASP A 195 9.30 4.13 -28.91
N ARG A 196 9.58 5.23 -29.61
CA ARG A 196 8.70 6.33 -30.08
C ARG A 196 9.42 7.68 -30.05
N ALA A 197 10.55 7.77 -30.76
CA ALA A 197 10.75 8.98 -31.53
C ALA A 197 9.87 8.82 -32.79
N CYS A 198 8.70 9.46 -32.81
CA CYS A 198 7.98 9.71 -34.05
C CYS A 198 8.96 10.36 -35.03
N ARG A 199 9.51 9.60 -35.99
CA ARG A 199 10.12 10.20 -37.17
C ARG A 199 8.99 10.95 -37.88
N PRO A 200 9.12 12.25 -38.18
CA PRO A 200 8.19 12.89 -39.08
C PRO A 200 8.26 12.14 -40.42
N LEU A 201 7.12 11.66 -40.90
CA LEU A 201 6.97 11.17 -42.27
C LEU A 201 7.16 12.36 -43.21
N GLY A 202 8.35 12.52 -43.76
CA GLY A 202 8.60 13.58 -44.74
C GLY A 202 10.07 13.87 -44.96
N GLU A 203 10.77 12.96 -45.63
CA GLU A 203 11.75 13.34 -46.65
C GLU A 203 11.95 12.12 -47.54
N ALA A 204 11.21 12.12 -48.65
CA ALA A 204 11.48 11.21 -49.74
C ALA A 204 12.79 11.67 -50.39
N ASP A 205 13.79 10.79 -50.36
CA ASP A 205 14.99 10.90 -51.18
C ASP A 205 14.58 11.17 -52.63
N ARG A 206 14.94 12.34 -53.14
CA ARG A 206 14.99 12.56 -54.59
C ARG A 206 16.40 12.20 -55.07
N PRO A 207 16.51 11.52 -56.23
CA PRO A 207 17.78 11.06 -56.78
C PRO A 207 18.71 12.20 -57.17
#